data_AF-A0AA39CFS2-F1
#
_entry.id   AF-A0AA39CFS2-F1
#
_cell.length_a   1.000
_cell.length_b   1.000
_cell.length_c   1.000
_cell.angle_alpha   90.00
_cell.angle_beta   90.00
_cell.angle_gamma   90.00
#
_symmetry.space_group_name_H-M   'P 1'
#
loop_
_entity.id
_entity.type
_entity.pdbx_description
1 polymer ?
#
loop_
_entity_poly.entity_id
_entity_poly.type
_entity_poly.pdbx_seq_one_letter_code
_entity_poly.pdbx_strand_id
1 'polypeptide(L)'
;MPTHSDGYLLSRNFNASSRLTAQHLLIRRRTESLLDSRIAIGRTRDPEHPFVIADIGCGNGIWTIELSQSSNCQIVGLDSSSDLFPPDDIWPHNCTFDTFDVLAPVERKYVGEFDIINIRLLAGGLS
;
A
#
# COMPACT_ATOMS: atom_id res chain seq x y z
N MET A 1 9.28 -24.09 15.33
CA MET A 1 7.94 -23.49 15.40
C MET A 1 7.21 -23.90 14.13
N PRO A 2 6.06 -24.58 14.18
CA PRO A 2 5.36 -24.94 12.96
C PRO A 2 4.78 -23.66 12.36
N THR A 3 5.28 -23.25 11.20
CA THR A 3 4.68 -22.22 10.37
C THR A 3 3.38 -22.79 9.82
N HIS A 4 2.25 -22.48 10.46
CA HIS A 4 0.96 -22.71 9.82
C HIS A 4 0.96 -21.88 8.53
N SER A 5 0.99 -22.55 7.38
CA SER A 5 0.69 -21.88 6.11
C SER A 5 -0.78 -21.50 6.18
N ASP A 6 -1.07 -20.22 6.20
CA ASP A 6 -2.42 -19.65 6.17
C ASP A 6 -3.14 -19.86 4.82
N GLY A 7 -2.62 -20.73 3.96
CA GLY A 7 -3.15 -20.99 2.62
C GLY A 7 -2.70 -19.97 1.56
N TYR A 8 -1.93 -18.94 1.93
CA TYR A 8 -1.49 -17.92 0.99
C TYR A 8 -0.48 -18.45 -0.05
N LEU A 9 -0.94 -18.56 -1.30
CA LEU A 9 -0.20 -19.23 -2.39
C LEU A 9 1.04 -18.46 -2.85
N LEU A 10 1.09 -17.15 -2.66
CA LEU A 10 2.13 -16.31 -3.25
C LEU A 10 3.37 -16.16 -2.35
N SER A 11 3.37 -16.78 -1.17
CA SER A 11 4.41 -16.73 -0.14
C SER A 11 4.74 -15.32 0.38
N ARG A 12 5.38 -15.25 1.56
CA ARG A 12 5.83 -13.99 2.20
C ARG A 12 7.31 -14.07 2.57
N ASN A 13 8.15 -14.20 1.54
CA ASN A 13 9.60 -14.31 1.68
C ASN A 13 10.33 -13.33 0.74
N PHE A 14 11.66 -13.36 0.76
CA PHE A 14 12.50 -12.51 -0.08
C PHE A 14 12.17 -12.60 -1.59
N ASN A 15 11.85 -13.80 -2.10
CA ASN A 15 11.46 -13.97 -3.51
C ASN A 15 10.10 -13.33 -3.79
N ALA A 16 9.15 -13.43 -2.86
CA ALA A 16 7.86 -12.74 -2.95
C ALA A 16 8.05 -11.22 -2.99
N SER A 17 8.88 -10.65 -2.09
CA SER A 17 9.20 -9.21 -2.10
C SER A 17 9.89 -8.80 -3.40
N SER A 18 10.86 -9.58 -3.88
CA SER A 18 11.54 -9.33 -5.16
C SER A 18 10.57 -9.33 -6.35
N ARG A 19 9.62 -10.28 -6.38
CA ARG A 19 8.54 -10.32 -7.38
C ARG A 19 7.67 -9.06 -7.32
N LEU A 20 7.24 -8.63 -6.13
CA LEU A 20 6.44 -7.41 -5.94
C LEU A 20 7.18 -6.17 -6.46
N THR A 21 8.47 -6.05 -6.13
CA THR A 21 9.34 -4.97 -6.65
C THR A 21 9.46 -5.02 -8.18
N ALA A 22 9.68 -6.20 -8.76
CA ALA A 22 9.76 -6.35 -10.22
C ALA A 22 8.44 -5.98 -10.91
N GLN A 23 7.31 -6.45 -10.38
CA GLN A 23 5.97 -6.09 -10.87
C GLN A 23 5.73 -4.58 -10.81
N HIS A 24 6.10 -3.94 -9.70
CA HIS A 24 5.99 -2.51 -9.54
C HIS A 24 6.80 -1.74 -10.60
N LEU A 25 8.06 -2.11 -10.81
CA LEU A 25 8.92 -1.49 -11.83
C LEU A 25 8.37 -1.68 -13.25
N LEU A 26 7.79 -2.85 -13.56
CA LEU A 26 7.15 -3.09 -14.86
C LEU A 26 5.91 -2.21 -15.06
N ILE A 27 5.08 -2.07 -14.02
CA ILE A 27 3.91 -1.19 -14.05
C ILE A 27 4.35 0.26 -14.23
N ARG A 28 5.32 0.74 -13.44
CA ARG A 28 5.85 2.11 -13.53
C ARG A 28 6.37 2.46 -14.91
N ARG A 29 7.07 1.51 -15.56
CA ARG A 29 7.54 1.69 -16.96
C ARG A 29 6.40 1.81 -17.96
N ARG A 30 5.24 1.18 -17.69
CA ARG A 30 4.09 1.22 -18.58
C ARG A 30 3.18 2.43 -18.34
N THR A 31 2.99 2.83 -17.09
CA THR A 31 2.06 3.89 -16.72
C THR A 31 2.71 5.26 -16.67
N GLU A 32 4.04 5.33 -16.55
CA GLU A 32 4.87 6.54 -16.42
C GLU A 32 4.58 7.39 -15.17
N SER A 33 3.43 7.19 -14.52
CA SER A 33 3.02 7.84 -13.27
C SER A 33 2.52 6.83 -12.22
N LEU A 34 2.61 7.21 -10.94
CA LEU A 34 2.05 6.47 -9.79
C LEU A 34 0.56 6.72 -9.61
N LEU A 35 0.12 7.93 -9.95
CA LEU A 35 -1.26 8.38 -9.95
C LEU A 35 -1.57 9.08 -11.26
N ASP A 36 -2.78 8.89 -11.78
CA ASP A 36 -3.21 9.54 -13.03
C ASP A 36 -3.18 11.07 -12.87
N SER A 37 -2.67 11.79 -13.87
CA SER A 37 -2.51 13.25 -13.81
C SER A 37 -3.84 14.02 -13.69
N ARG A 38 -4.97 13.36 -13.97
CA ARG A 38 -6.33 13.91 -13.78
C ARG A 38 -6.79 13.82 -12.34
N ILE A 39 -6.15 12.99 -11.51
CA ILE A 39 -6.38 12.99 -10.08
C ILE A 39 -5.76 14.28 -9.56
N ALA A 40 -6.62 15.23 -9.19
CA ALA A 40 -6.21 16.51 -8.65
C ALA A 40 -5.73 16.33 -7.20
N ILE A 41 -4.54 15.76 -7.03
CA ILE A 41 -3.86 15.63 -5.73
C ILE A 41 -3.38 17.02 -5.23
N GLY A 42 -3.46 18.03 -6.11
CA GLY A 42 -3.05 19.40 -5.82
C GLY A 42 -4.19 20.24 -5.27
N ARG A 43 -4.12 20.57 -3.97
CA ARG A 43 -4.21 21.94 -3.39
C ARG A 43 -4.76 22.00 -1.97
N THR A 44 -5.15 20.90 -1.33
CA THR A 44 -5.44 20.93 0.11
C THR A 44 -4.12 21.02 0.87
N ARG A 45 -3.54 22.23 0.88
CA ARG A 45 -2.54 22.65 1.88
C ARG A 45 -3.25 22.99 3.19
N ASP A 46 -4.37 22.34 3.49
CA ASP A 46 -4.98 22.47 4.79
C ASP A 46 -4.24 21.48 5.69
N PRO A 47 -3.33 21.95 6.57
CA PRO A 47 -2.61 21.06 7.46
C PRO A 47 -3.55 20.34 8.42
N GLU A 48 -4.76 20.88 8.63
CA GLU A 48 -5.80 20.31 9.49
C GLU A 48 -6.56 19.18 8.79
N HIS A 49 -6.52 19.11 7.45
CA HIS A 49 -7.21 18.09 6.65
C HIS A 49 -6.29 17.59 5.53
N PRO A 50 -5.29 16.76 5.87
CA PRO A 50 -4.40 16.20 4.87
C PRO A 50 -5.17 15.31 3.90
N PHE A 51 -4.76 15.30 2.64
CA PHE A 51 -5.29 14.37 1.65
C PHE A 51 -4.73 12.97 1.91
N VAL A 52 -5.60 11.98 2.15
CA VAL A 52 -5.22 10.63 2.60
C VAL A 52 -5.49 9.59 1.52
N ILE A 53 -4.48 8.77 1.23
CA ILE A 53 -4.52 7.72 0.21
C ILE A 53 -4.22 6.37 0.86
N ALA A 54 -5.11 5.39 0.67
CA ALA A 54 -4.88 4.00 1.06
C ALA A 54 -4.28 3.19 -0.09
N ASP A 55 -3.27 2.36 0.20
CA ASP A 55 -2.74 1.32 -0.68
C ASP A 55 -3.16 -0.05 -0.15
N ILE A 56 -4.22 -0.63 -0.69
CA ILE A 56 -4.78 -1.90 -0.20
C ILE A 56 -4.07 -3.08 -0.88
N GLY A 57 -3.62 -4.04 -0.08
CA GLY A 57 -2.72 -5.11 -0.51
C GLY A 57 -1.34 -4.56 -0.86
N CYS A 58 -0.80 -3.66 -0.03
CA CYS A 58 0.45 -2.96 -0.32
C CYS A 58 1.67 -3.89 -0.42
N GLY A 59 1.57 -5.12 0.08
CA GLY A 59 2.63 -6.12 0.05
C GLY A 59 3.89 -5.60 0.75
N ASN A 60 4.96 -5.40 -0.02
CA ASN A 60 6.22 -4.87 0.50
C ASN A 60 6.28 -3.34 0.60
N GLY A 61 5.17 -2.64 0.30
CA GLY A 61 5.05 -1.20 0.47
C GLY A 61 5.77 -0.35 -0.56
N ILE A 62 6.33 -0.93 -1.63
CA ILE A 62 7.15 -0.19 -2.59
C ILE A 62 6.42 1.00 -3.23
N TRP A 63 5.12 0.85 -3.54
CA TRP A 63 4.34 1.96 -4.11
C TRP A 63 3.92 2.97 -3.06
N THR A 64 3.59 2.49 -1.86
CA THR A 64 3.28 3.33 -0.70
C THR A 64 4.42 4.32 -0.45
N ILE A 65 5.65 3.82 -0.39
CA ILE A 65 6.86 4.64 -0.19
C ILE A 65 7.14 5.54 -1.40
N GLU A 66 7.12 5.02 -2.62
CA GLU A 66 7.44 5.85 -3.79
C GLU A 66 6.43 6.99 -3.98
N LEU A 67 5.15 6.75 -3.68
CA LEU A 67 4.14 7.78 -3.70
C LEU A 67 4.31 8.80 -2.58
N SER A 68 4.64 8.37 -1.37
CA SER A 68 4.83 9.30 -0.25
C SER A 68 6.04 10.22 -0.47
N GLN A 69 7.05 9.77 -1.23
CA GLN A 69 8.21 10.58 -1.61
C GLN A 69 7.93 11.58 -2.74
N SER A 70 6.92 11.32 -3.57
CA SER A 70 6.58 12.14 -4.75
C SER A 70 5.33 13.01 -4.55
N SER A 71 4.66 12.90 -3.40
CA SER A 71 3.46 13.66 -3.04
C SER A 71 3.53 14.17 -1.60
N ASN A 72 2.72 15.18 -1.28
CA ASN A 72 2.56 15.67 0.11
C ASN A 72 1.35 15.04 0.82
N CYS A 73 0.81 13.95 0.27
CA CYS A 73 -0.33 13.24 0.85
C CYS A 73 0.11 12.36 2.02
N GLN A 74 -0.85 12.03 2.89
CA GLN A 74 -0.69 10.95 3.85
C GLN A 74 -0.98 9.63 3.14
N ILE A 75 -0.04 8.69 3.17
CA ILE A 75 -0.19 7.40 2.51
C ILE A 75 -0.27 6.30 3.58
N VAL A 76 -1.29 5.46 3.49
CA VAL A 76 -1.51 4.34 4.42
C VAL A 76 -1.42 3.04 3.65
N GLY A 77 -0.35 2.28 3.87
CA GLY A 77 -0.18 0.92 3.33
C GLY A 77 -0.92 -0.09 4.18
N LEU A 78 -1.84 -0.83 3.57
CA LEU A 78 -2.67 -1.81 4.25
C LEU A 78 -2.50 -3.17 3.59
N ASP A 79 -2.13 -4.19 4.37
CA ASP A 79 -2.02 -5.57 3.87
C ASP A 79 -2.49 -6.57 4.93
N SER A 80 -2.92 -7.74 4.49
CA SER A 80 -3.29 -8.87 5.35
C SER A 80 -2.18 -9.31 6.32
N SER A 81 -0.91 -9.02 6.00
CA SER A 81 0.24 -9.38 6.83
C SER A 81 1.34 -8.31 6.77
N SER A 82 1.99 -8.09 7.90
CA SER A 82 3.16 -7.21 8.02
C SER A 82 4.49 -7.87 7.61
N ASP A 83 4.50 -9.14 7.23
CA ASP A 83 5.73 -9.93 6.99
C ASP A 83 6.64 -9.35 5.90
N LEU A 84 6.07 -8.58 4.97
CA LEU A 84 6.80 -7.96 3.87
C LEU A 84 7.01 -6.46 4.05
N PHE A 85 6.46 -5.85 5.12
CA PHE A 85 6.62 -4.43 5.36
C PHE A 85 8.11 -4.06 5.48
N PRO A 86 8.48 -2.86 5.01
CA PRO A 86 9.80 -2.34 5.31
C PRO A 86 9.95 -2.11 6.82
N PRO A 87 11.19 -2.14 7.35
CA PRO A 87 11.46 -1.70 8.72
C PRO A 87 10.85 -0.32 9.01
N ASP A 88 10.28 -0.14 10.19
CA ASP A 88 9.53 1.06 10.57
C ASP A 88 10.40 2.33 10.68
N ASP A 89 11.67 2.15 11.02
CA ASP A 89 12.68 3.22 11.10
C ASP A 89 13.01 3.88 9.75
N ILE A 90 12.62 3.26 8.63
CA ILE A 90 12.83 3.80 7.28
C ILE A 90 11.56 4.34 6.62
N TRP A 91 10.43 4.35 7.33
CA TRP A 91 9.18 4.86 6.76
C TRP A 91 9.25 6.39 6.59
N PRO A 92 8.83 6.93 5.43
CA PRO A 92 8.66 8.37 5.28
C PRO A 92 7.67 8.93 6.29
N HIS A 93 7.89 10.17 6.76
CA HIS A 93 7.07 10.81 7.80
C HIS A 93 5.57 10.94 7.47
N ASN A 94 5.21 10.91 6.19
CA ASN A 94 3.85 10.95 5.66
C ASN A 94 3.32 9.58 5.21
N CYS A 95 3.92 8.50 5.72
CA CYS A 95 3.61 7.13 5.37
C CYS A 95 3.45 6.28 6.63
N THR A 96 2.45 5.41 6.65
CA THR A 96 2.25 4.41 7.70
C THR A 96 1.88 3.07 7.08
N PHE A 97 2.13 1.97 7.81
CA PHE A 97 1.67 0.65 7.44
C PHE A 97 0.89 0.01 8.59
N ASP A 98 -0.18 -0.71 8.26
CA ASP A 98 -0.97 -1.46 9.24
C ASP A 98 -1.50 -2.76 8.60
N THR A 99 -1.79 -3.74 9.46
CA THR A 99 -2.41 -4.98 9.03
C THR A 99 -3.91 -4.78 8.82
N PHE A 100 -4.43 -5.20 7.68
CA PHE A 100 -5.83 -5.06 7.30
C PHE A 100 -6.26 -6.22 6.41
N ASP A 101 -7.26 -6.98 6.85
CA ASP A 101 -7.90 -8.01 6.04
C ASP A 101 -9.07 -7.41 5.25
N VAL A 102 -8.89 -7.30 3.94
CA VAL A 102 -9.91 -6.77 3.01
C VAL A 102 -11.16 -7.65 2.91
N LEU A 103 -11.10 -8.91 3.34
CA LEU A 103 -12.24 -9.83 3.36
C LEU A 103 -13.01 -9.77 4.70
N ALA A 104 -12.43 -9.15 5.72
CA ALA A 104 -13.08 -8.93 7.00
C ALA A 104 -13.94 -7.64 6.97
N PRO A 105 -14.86 -7.46 7.93
CA PRO A 105 -15.54 -6.19 8.12
C PRO A 105 -14.55 -5.04 8.34
N VAL A 106 -14.77 -3.92 7.64
CA VAL A 106 -13.89 -2.74 7.71
C VAL A 106 -13.88 -2.17 9.13
N GLU A 107 -12.69 -2.00 9.71
CA GLU A 107 -12.52 -1.36 11.00
C GLU A 107 -13.04 0.08 10.97
N ARG A 108 -13.70 0.50 12.06
CA ARG A 108 -14.31 1.83 12.17
C ARG A 108 -13.32 2.97 11.90
N LYS A 109 -12.04 2.78 12.25
CA LYS A 109 -10.95 3.75 12.05
C LYS A 109 -10.60 4.02 10.59
N TYR A 110 -11.16 3.27 9.63
CA TYR A 110 -10.93 3.44 8.19
C TYR A 110 -12.20 3.89 7.44
N VAL A 111 -13.35 3.93 8.10
CA VAL A 111 -14.62 4.29 7.47
C VAL A 111 -14.69 5.80 7.26
N GLY A 112 -14.62 6.22 5.99
CA GLY A 112 -14.70 7.63 5.61
C GLY A 112 -13.38 8.40 5.70
N GLU A 113 -12.25 7.71 5.93
CA GLU A 113 -10.95 8.33 6.13
C GLU A 113 -10.17 8.61 4.84
N PHE A 114 -10.42 7.85 3.77
CA PHE A 114 -9.59 7.89 2.56
C PHE A 114 -10.24 8.67 1.43
N ASP A 115 -9.52 9.64 0.88
CA ASP A 115 -9.91 10.34 -0.34
C ASP A 115 -9.74 9.45 -1.59
N ILE A 116 -8.70 8.60 -1.58
CA ILE A 116 -8.37 7.68 -2.66
C ILE A 116 -7.99 6.32 -2.09
N ILE A 117 -8.46 5.27 -2.76
CA ILE A 117 -8.04 3.90 -2.52
C ILE A 117 -7.35 3.37 -3.77
N ASN A 118 -6.07 3.04 -3.65
CA ASN A 118 -5.31 2.32 -4.66
C ASN A 118 -5.42 0.81 -4.42
N ILE A 119 -5.74 0.06 -5.48
CA ILE A 119 -5.78 -1.41 -5.49
C ILE A 119 -5.11 -1.88 -6.77
N ARG A 120 -4.15 -2.79 -6.67
CA ARG A 120 -3.52 -3.42 -7.84
C ARG A 120 -3.13 -4.86 -7.56
N LEU A 121 -3.30 -5.73 -8.56
CA LEU A 121 -2.87 -7.14 -8.52
C LEU A 121 -3.40 -7.95 -7.31
N LEU A 122 -4.40 -7.44 -6.59
CA LEU A 122 -4.93 -8.04 -5.35
C LEU A 122 -5.63 -9.38 -5.59
N ALA A 123 -6.34 -9.51 -6.72
CA ALA A 123 -7.19 -10.66 -7.00
C ALA A 123 -6.45 -12.01 -6.93
N GLY A 124 -5.17 -12.06 -7.29
CA GLY A 124 -4.37 -13.30 -7.23
C GLY A 124 -3.93 -13.70 -5.81
N GLY A 125 -4.08 -12.81 -4.84
CA GLY A 125 -3.72 -13.04 -3.44
C GLY A 125 -4.92 -13.22 -2.51
N LEU A 126 -6.15 -13.06 -3.01
CA LEU A 126 -7.36 -13.33 -2.22
C LEU A 126 -7.58 -14.85 -2.14
N SER A 127 -7.76 -15.35 -0.92
CA SER A 127 -7.96 -16.77 -0.61
C SER A 127 -8.97 -16.95 0.50
#